data_AF-A0A355FLC8-F1
#
_entry.id   AF-A0A355FLC8-F1
#
_cell.length_a   1.000
_cell.length_b   1.000
_cell.length_c   1.000
_cell.angle_alpha   90.00
_cell.angle_beta   90.00
_cell.angle_gamma   90.00
#
_symmetry.space_group_name_H-M   'P 1'
#
loop_
_entity.id
_entity.type
_entity.pdbx_description
1 polymer ?
#
loop_
_entity_poly.entity_id
_entity_poly.type
_entity_poly.pdbx_seq_one_letter_code
_entity_poly.pdbx_strand_id
1 'polypeptide(L)' 'NAYLTIHPGAGGTESQDWASLLLRMYTRWAERQDFKVDLIDLLPGDEAGIKSATLFV' A
#
# COMPACT_ATOMS: atom_id res chain seq x y z
N ASN A 1 -2.70 -6.79 -14.75
CA ASN A 1 -4.07 -6.59 -14.24
C ASN A 1 -4.32 -7.51 -13.06
N ALA A 2 -3.90 -7.05 -11.89
CA ALA A 2 -4.08 -7.66 -10.59
C ALA A 2 -4.49 -6.57 -9.58
N TYR A 3 -5.33 -6.95 -8.62
CA TYR A 3 -5.57 -6.13 -7.44
C TYR A 3 -4.59 -6.53 -6.35
N LEU A 4 -3.82 -5.55 -5.85
CA LEU A 4 -2.93 -5.72 -4.72
C LEU A 4 -3.48 -4.92 -3.54
N THR A 5 -3.96 -5.62 -2.51
CA THR A 5 -4.45 -4.99 -1.28
C THR A 5 -3.48 -5.23 -0.15
N ILE A 6 -3.14 -4.17 0.57
CA ILE A 6 -2.26 -4.20 1.74
C ILE A 6 -3.10 -3.89 2.98
N HIS A 7 -3.02 -4.80 3.95
CA HIS A 7 -3.56 -4.61 5.29
C HIS A 7 -2.43 -4.78 6.31
N PRO A 8 -2.21 -3.81 7.22
CA PRO A 8 -1.27 -3.99 8.32
C PRO A 8 -1.76 -5.12 9.23
N GLY A 9 -0.83 -5.95 9.69
CA GLY A 9 -1.09 -6.99 10.68
C GLY A 9 -1.11 -6.44 12.12
N ALA A 10 -0.84 -7.32 13.09
CA ALA A 10 -0.66 -6.89 14.49
C ALA A 10 0.50 -5.90 14.64
N GLY A 11 0.43 -4.98 15.62
CA GLY A 11 1.48 -3.99 15.91
C GLY A 11 1.06 -2.52 15.84
N GLY A 12 -0.22 -2.23 15.55
CA GLY A 12 -0.77 -0.88 15.68
C GLY A 12 -0.12 0.12 14.71
N THR A 13 0.23 1.30 15.21
CA THR A 13 0.80 2.41 14.41
C THR A 13 2.08 2.03 13.68
N GLU A 14 2.96 1.22 14.28
CA GLU A 14 4.20 0.76 13.62
C GLU A 14 3.92 -0.12 12.40
N SER A 15 2.94 -1.02 12.52
CA SER A 15 2.53 -1.89 11.41
C SER A 15 1.83 -1.11 10.30
N GLN A 16 1.09 -0.05 10.65
CA GLN A 16 0.50 0.88 9.68
C GLN A 16 1.59 1.64 8.92
N ASP A 17 2.63 2.12 9.61
CA ASP A 17 3.76 2.80 8.98
C ASP A 17 4.51 1.85 8.04
N TRP A 18 4.76 0.61 8.49
CA TRP A 18 5.37 -0.42 7.65
C TRP A 18 4.52 -0.76 6.41
N ALA A 19 3.21 -0.84 6.54
CA ALA A 19 2.30 -1.05 5.41
C ALA A 19 2.43 0.07 4.36
N SER A 20 2.67 1.32 4.79
CA SER A 20 2.90 2.43 3.86
C SER A 20 4.22 2.30 3.09
N LEU A 21 5.26 1.73 3.72
CA LEU A 21 6.53 1.43 3.06
C LEU A 21 6.36 0.33 2.01
N LEU A 22 5.55 -0.70 2.30
CA LEU A 22 5.22 -1.76 1.33
C LEU A 22 4.43 -1.22 0.15
N LEU A 23 3.44 -0.35 0.39
CA LEU A 23 2.69 0.32 -0.67
C LEU A 23 3.65 1.05 -1.62
N ARG A 24 4.55 1.87 -1.06
CA ARG A 24 5.57 2.59 -1.85
C ARG A 24 6.51 1.64 -2.59
N MET A 25 6.89 0.51 -1.98
CA MET A 25 7.76 -0.48 -2.61
C MET A 25 7.09 -1.10 -3.84
N TYR A 26 5.85 -1.56 -3.73
CA TYR A 26 5.13 -2.20 -4.83
C TYR A 26 4.75 -1.21 -5.94
N THR A 27 4.36 0.02 -5.61
CA THR A 27 4.15 1.08 -6.61
C THR A 27 5.42 1.30 -7.44
N ARG A 28 6.56 1.52 -6.79
CA ARG A 28 7.85 1.74 -7.49
C ARG A 28 8.30 0.52 -8.28
N TRP A 29 8.07 -0.68 -7.76
CA TRP A 29 8.39 -1.91 -8.49
C TRP A 29 7.55 -2.03 -9.75
N ALA A 30 6.23 -1.82 -9.66
CA ALA A 30 5.33 -1.90 -10.80
C ALA A 30 5.65 -0.84 -11.87
N GLU A 31 5.90 0.40 -11.47
CA GLU A 31 6.35 1.47 -12.37
C GLU A 31 7.67 1.13 -13.08
N ARG A 32 8.63 0.50 -12.38
CA ARG A 32 9.90 0.03 -12.97
C ARG A 32 9.74 -1.16 -13.91
N GLN A 33 8.60 -1.83 -13.91
CA GLN A 33 8.25 -2.89 -14.86
C GLN A 33 7.35 -2.37 -15.99
N ASP A 34 7.24 -1.05 -16.13
CA ASP A 34 6.39 -0.36 -17.11
C ASP A 34 4.89 -0.71 -16.98
N PHE A 35 4.45 -1.15 -15.80
CA PHE A 35 3.03 -1.35 -15.50
C PHE A 35 2.36 -0.03 -15.11
N LYS A 36 1.09 0.12 -15.50
CA LYS A 36 0.25 1.22 -15.03
C LYS A 36 -0.21 0.91 -13.62
N VAL A 37 -0.07 1.86 -12.69
CA VAL A 37 -0.53 1.70 -11.30
C VAL A 37 -1.65 2.70 -11.05
N ASP A 38 -2.83 2.19 -10.73
CA ASP A 38 -3.97 3.00 -10.29
C ASP A 38 -4.24 2.73 -8.79
N LEU A 39 -4.23 3.77 -7.95
CA LEU A 39 -4.63 3.66 -6.55
C LEU A 39 -6.15 3.70 -6.46
N ILE A 40 -6.75 2.56 -6.08
CA ILE A 40 -8.20 2.37 -6.07
C ILE A 40 -8.81 2.81 -4.74
N ASP A 41 -8.14 2.47 -3.65
CA ASP A 41 -8.58 2.81 -2.30
C ASP A 41 -7.39 3.04 -1.38
N LEU A 42 -7.54 3.95 -0.42
CA LEU A 42 -6.54 4.32 0.57
C LEU A 42 -7.22 4.78 1.86
N LEU A 43 -7.03 4.00 2.92
CA LEU A 43 -7.44 4.38 4.28
C LEU A 43 -6.19 4.73 5.10
N PRO A 44 -5.96 6.01 5.43
CA PRO A 44 -4.82 6.40 6.26
C PRO A 44 -4.93 5.85 7.69
N GLY A 45 -3.78 5.69 8.34
CA GLY A 45 -3.71 5.45 9.79
C GLY A 45 -4.16 6.69 10.58
N ASP A 46 -4.56 6.48 11.83
CA ASP A 46 -5.01 7.60 12.69
C ASP A 46 -3.83 8.48 13.13
N GLU A 47 -2.66 7.88 13.34
CA GLU A 47 -1.43 8.59 13.74
C GLU A 47 -0.35 8.56 12.65
N ALA A 48 -0.09 7.39 12.05
CA ALA A 48 0.90 7.21 11.00
C ALA A 48 0.52 6.05 10.05
N GLY A 49 1.09 6.07 8.85
CA GLY A 49 0.96 4.99 7.89
C GLY A 49 -0.44 4.79 7.30
N ILE A 50 -0.79 3.55 6.97
CA ILE A 50 -2.07 3.18 6.34
C ILE A 50 -2.76 2.03 7.07
N LYS A 51 -4.09 2.08 7.18
CA LYS A 51 -4.95 0.96 7.64
C LYS A 51 -5.36 0.04 6.50
N SER A 52 -5.42 0.54 5.27
CA SER A 52 -5.60 -0.27 4.06
C SER A 52 -5.20 0.52 2.83
N ALA A 53 -4.72 -0.16 1.79
CA ALA A 53 -4.61 0.41 0.44
C ALA A 53 -4.84 -0.69 -0.61
N THR A 54 -5.47 -0.32 -1.73
CA THR A 54 -5.64 -1.22 -2.88
C THR A 54 -5.09 -0.56 -4.14
N LEU A 55 -4.15 -1.25 -4.81
CA LEU A 55 -3.65 -0.91 -6.13
C LEU A 55 -4.30 -1.80 -7.19
N PHE A 56 -4.54 -1.23 -8.37
CA PHE A 56 -4.76 -1.98 -9.60
C PHE A 56 -3.53 -1.80 -10.50
N VAL A 57 -2.89 -2.92 -10.84
CA VAL A 57 -1.64 -2.99 -11.63
C VAL A 57 -1.82 -3.89 -12.84
#